data_AF-A0A061FVN7-F1
#
_entry.id   AF-A0A061FVN7-F1
#
_cell.length_a   1.000
_cell.length_b   1.000
_cell.length_c   1.000
_cell.angle_alpha   90.00
_cell.angle_beta   90.00
_cell.angle_gamma   90.00
#
_symmetry.space_group_name_H-M   'P 1'
#
loop_
_entity.id
_entity.type
_entity.pdbx_description
1 polymer ?
#
loop_
_entity_poly.entity_id
_entity_poly.type
_entity_poly.pdbx_seq_one_letter_code
_entity_poly.pdbx_strand_id
1 'polypeptide(L)'
;MFCGPLGVHNSNSAELMAIKMTLQLYSSSHWVGRKNLFIEPDSKVAIPWVSNSSMRHWNYWSALNEIDNYWRIIGEVELRHILREVNALADSLANFGVDREEMFMAWW
;
A
#
# COMPACT_ATOMS: atom_id res chain seq x y z
N MET A 1 -2.06 2.08 11.63
CA MET A 1 -1.35 3.23 11.01
C MET A 1 0.12 2.90 10.89
N PHE A 2 0.78 3.27 9.80
CA PHE A 2 2.23 3.10 9.65
C PHE A 2 2.80 4.28 8.85
N CYS A 3 4.09 4.56 9.04
CA CYS A 3 4.88 5.47 8.20
C CYS A 3 6.36 5.20 8.41
N GLY A 4 7.20 5.45 7.42
CA GLY A 4 8.64 5.20 7.56
C GLY A 4 9.41 5.53 6.31
N PRO A 5 10.74 5.49 6.37
CA PRO A 5 11.57 5.81 5.24
C PRO A 5 11.45 4.72 4.18
N LEU A 6 11.40 5.12 2.92
CA LEU A 6 11.53 4.21 1.78
C LEU A 6 12.88 4.35 1.07
N GLY A 7 13.74 5.28 1.50
CA GLY A 7 14.93 5.71 0.76
C GLY A 7 14.59 6.71 -0.35
N VAL A 8 15.47 6.87 -1.34
CA VAL A 8 15.27 7.81 -2.46
C VAL A 8 14.38 7.18 -3.53
N HIS A 9 13.09 7.50 -3.47
CA HIS A 9 12.06 6.96 -4.33
C HIS A 9 11.09 8.05 -4.78
N ASN A 10 10.34 7.82 -5.86
CA ASN A 10 9.29 8.74 -6.30
C ASN A 10 7.95 8.46 -5.60
N SER A 11 7.00 9.37 -5.73
CA SER A 11 5.67 9.24 -5.11
C SER A 11 4.93 7.97 -5.51
N ASN A 12 5.03 7.54 -6.77
CA ASN A 12 4.35 6.31 -7.24
C ASN A 12 4.92 5.05 -6.59
N SER A 13 6.24 5.00 -6.38
CA SER A 13 6.86 3.92 -5.59
C SER A 13 6.43 3.96 -4.12
N ALA A 14 6.29 5.15 -3.53
CA ALA A 14 5.83 5.27 -2.16
C ALA A 14 4.40 4.74 -1.99
N GLU A 15 3.51 5.11 -2.90
CA GLU A 15 2.13 4.62 -2.96
C GLU A 15 2.06 3.10 -3.15
N LEU A 16 2.84 2.55 -4.08
CA LEU A 16 2.90 1.10 -4.29
C LEU A 16 3.37 0.36 -3.02
N MET A 17 4.40 0.89 -2.34
CA MET A 17 4.90 0.30 -1.10
C MET A 17 3.90 0.45 0.05
N ALA A 18 3.14 1.54 0.11
CA ALA A 18 2.07 1.71 1.08
C ALA A 18 0.95 0.68 0.88
N ILE A 19 0.56 0.39 -0.37
CA ILE A 19 -0.40 -0.68 -0.70
C ILE A 19 0.16 -2.03 -0.27
N LYS A 20 1.41 -2.35 -0.64
CA LYS A 20 2.08 -3.60 -0.23
C LYS A 20 2.10 -3.77 1.29
N MET A 21 2.51 -2.74 2.02
CA MET A 21 2.61 -2.78 3.47
C MET A 21 1.24 -2.97 4.13
N THR A 22 0.21 -2.30 3.60
CA THR A 22 -1.18 -2.47 4.05
C THR A 22 -1.62 -3.92 3.90
N LEU A 23 -1.35 -4.53 2.74
CA LEU A 23 -1.68 -5.93 2.49
C LEU A 23 -0.90 -6.88 3.39
N GLN A 24 0.41 -6.66 3.58
CA GLN A 24 1.25 -7.47 4.46
C GLN A 24 0.77 -7.44 5.93
N LEU A 25 0.43 -6.25 6.43
CA LEU A 25 -0.09 -6.08 7.79
C LEU A 25 -1.45 -6.76 7.93
N TYR A 26 -2.34 -6.57 6.94
CA TYR A 26 -3.66 -7.17 6.99
C TYR A 26 -3.60 -8.69 6.90
N SER A 27 -2.77 -9.25 6.01
CA SER A 27 -2.61 -10.70 5.84
C SER A 27 -2.09 -11.41 7.09
N SER A 28 -1.42 -10.67 7.98
CA SER A 28 -0.90 -11.17 9.26
C SER A 28 -1.85 -10.92 10.43
N SER A 29 -2.99 -10.26 10.20
CA SER A 29 -3.93 -9.85 11.24
C SER A 29 -5.02 -10.90 11.49
N HIS A 30 -5.66 -10.83 12.65
CA HIS A 30 -6.81 -11.66 12.99
C HIS A 30 -8.09 -11.33 12.18
N TRP A 31 -8.05 -10.31 11.31
CA TRP A 31 -9.19 -9.87 10.50
C TRP A 31 -9.33 -10.63 9.18
N VAL A 32 -8.27 -11.32 8.74
CA VAL A 32 -8.29 -12.15 7.53
C VAL A 32 -9.44 -13.15 7.58
N GLY A 33 -10.25 -13.20 6.52
CA GLY A 33 -11.43 -14.06 6.41
C GLY A 33 -12.63 -13.62 7.27
N ARG A 34 -12.53 -12.56 8.07
CA ARG A 34 -13.62 -12.03 8.91
C ARG A 34 -14.19 -10.71 8.41
N LYS A 35 -13.38 -9.90 7.77
CA LYS A 35 -13.74 -8.59 7.22
C LYS A 35 -13.13 -8.43 5.83
N ASN A 36 -13.82 -7.65 4.99
CA ASN A 36 -13.31 -7.25 3.69
C ASN A 36 -12.32 -6.11 3.88
N LEU A 37 -11.23 -6.14 3.11
CA LEU A 37 -10.24 -5.08 3.12
C LEU A 37 -10.55 -4.08 2.02
N PHE A 38 -10.82 -2.83 2.42
CA PHE A 38 -10.91 -1.69 1.50
C PHE A 38 -9.64 -0.85 1.64
N ILE A 39 -8.97 -0.57 0.53
CA ILE A 39 -7.79 0.29 0.48
C ILE A 39 -8.12 1.47 -0.42
N GLU A 40 -7.87 2.68 0.07
CA GLU A 40 -8.24 3.93 -0.60
C GLU A 40 -7.01 4.77 -0.99
N PRO A 41 -6.21 4.35 -1.98
CA PRO A 41 -5.07 5.13 -2.44
C PRO A 41 -5.52 6.28 -3.36
N ASP A 42 -4.79 7.40 -3.35
CA ASP A 42 -5.05 8.53 -4.25
C ASP A 42 -4.24 8.46 -5.57
N SER A 43 -3.36 7.45 -5.69
CA SER A 43 -2.52 7.25 -6.86
C SER A 43 -3.28 6.63 -8.03
N LYS A 44 -3.47 7.41 -9.09
CA LYS A 44 -3.99 6.92 -10.38
C LYS A 44 -3.00 6.00 -11.13
N VAL A 45 -1.75 5.90 -10.67
CA VAL A 45 -0.69 5.13 -11.32
C VAL A 45 -0.46 3.80 -10.60
N ALA A 46 -0.34 3.82 -9.27
CA ALA A 46 -0.10 2.62 -8.49
C ALA A 46 -1.30 1.66 -8.54
N ILE A 47 -2.54 2.17 -8.57
CA ILE A 47 -3.75 1.34 -8.65
C ILE A 47 -3.71 0.42 -9.89
N PRO A 48 -3.56 0.92 -11.13
CA PRO A 48 -3.45 0.05 -12.31
C PRO A 48 -2.31 -0.95 -12.27
N TRP A 49 -1.15 -0.61 -11.69
CA TRP A 49 -0.04 -1.57 -11.57
C TRP A 49 -0.43 -2.77 -10.71
N VAL A 50 -1.18 -2.52 -9.64
CA VAL A 50 -1.61 -3.55 -8.71
C VAL A 50 -2.76 -4.37 -9.29
N SER A 51 -3.78 -3.71 -9.85
CA SER A 51 -5.02 -4.36 -10.29
C SER A 51 -4.96 -4.98 -11.70
N ASN A 52 -3.98 -4.58 -12.53
CA ASN A 52 -3.86 -5.06 -13.90
C ASN A 52 -2.42 -5.50 -14.22
N SER A 53 -2.22 -6.81 -14.40
CA SER A 53 -0.91 -7.40 -14.70
C SER A 53 -0.24 -6.85 -15.96
N SER A 54 -1.02 -6.44 -16.96
CA SER A 54 -0.50 -5.87 -18.22
C SER A 54 0.04 -4.45 -18.08
N MET A 55 -0.34 -3.73 -17.02
CA MET A 55 0.10 -2.36 -16.76
C MET A 55 1.31 -2.30 -15.82
N ARG A 56 1.80 -3.46 -15.36
CA ARG A 56 2.88 -3.55 -14.37
C ARG A 56 4.19 -3.01 -14.92
N HIS A 57 4.78 -2.12 -14.15
CA HIS A 57 6.14 -1.67 -14.41
C HIS A 57 7.15 -2.72 -13.92
N TRP A 58 8.02 -3.19 -14.82
CA TRP A 58 8.99 -4.28 -14.57
C TRP A 58 9.90 -4.03 -13.36
N ASN A 59 10.33 -2.78 -13.13
CA ASN A 59 11.10 -2.39 -11.94
C ASN A 59 10.49 -2.81 -10.61
N TYR A 60 9.17 -3.01 -10.55
CA TYR A 60 8.47 -3.35 -9.31
C TYR A 60 7.96 -4.79 -9.28
N TRP A 61 8.39 -5.67 -10.20
CA TRP A 61 7.91 -7.06 -10.27
C TRP A 61 8.03 -7.82 -8.95
N SER A 62 9.14 -7.67 -8.22
CA SER A 62 9.29 -8.34 -6.92
C SER A 62 8.20 -7.89 -5.94
N ALA A 63 7.99 -6.58 -5.81
CA ALA A 63 6.95 -6.03 -4.94
C ALA A 63 5.54 -6.40 -5.39
N LEU A 64 5.28 -6.41 -6.69
CA LEU A 64 3.99 -6.77 -7.28
C LEU A 64 3.67 -8.26 -7.11
N ASN A 65 4.67 -9.14 -7.19
CA ASN A 65 4.49 -10.57 -6.90
C ASN A 65 4.20 -10.82 -5.42
N GLU A 66 4.84 -10.09 -4.52
CA GLU A 66 4.51 -10.15 -3.09
C GLU A 66 3.08 -9.66 -2.82
N ILE A 67 2.67 -8.57 -3.48
CA ILE A 67 1.29 -8.07 -3.45
C ILE A 67 0.30 -9.17 -3.87
N ASP A 68 0.55 -9.88 -4.97
CA ASP A 68 -0.32 -10.98 -5.42
C ASP A 68 -0.42 -12.11 -4.38
N ASN A 69 0.70 -12.44 -3.73
CA ASN A 69 0.73 -13.45 -2.67
C ASN A 69 -0.14 -13.02 -1.47
N TYR A 70 -0.02 -11.76 -1.02
CA TYR A 70 -0.86 -11.24 0.06
C TYR A 70 -2.33 -11.20 -0.35
N TRP A 71 -2.63 -10.79 -1.58
CA TRP A 71 -3.98 -10.78 -2.11
C TRP A 71 -4.61 -12.17 -2.07
N ARG A 72 -3.87 -13.21 -2.46
CA ARG A 72 -4.32 -14.61 -2.41
C ARG A 72 -4.60 -15.09 -0.99
N ILE A 73 -3.83 -14.61 0.00
CA ILE A 73 -4.05 -14.94 1.42
C ILE A 73 -5.31 -14.26 1.95
N ILE A 74 -5.53 -13.00 1.58
CA ILE A 74 -6.62 -12.17 2.10
C ILE A 74 -7.96 -12.52 1.46
N GLY A 75 -7.96 -12.82 0.16
CA GLY A 75 -9.17 -13.04 -0.63
C GLY A 75 -9.76 -11.72 -1.14
N GLU A 76 -10.88 -11.29 -0.58
CA GLU A 76 -11.59 -10.09 -1.03
C GLU A 76 -10.88 -8.80 -0.56
N VAL A 77 -10.19 -8.17 -1.50
CA VAL A 77 -9.60 -6.83 -1.37
C VAL A 77 -10.19 -5.93 -2.43
N GLU A 78 -10.62 -4.73 -2.05
CA GLU A 78 -11.11 -3.71 -2.96
C GLU A 78 -10.23 -2.46 -2.92
N LEU A 79 -9.74 -2.04 -4.09
CA LEU A 79 -9.02 -0.77 -4.27
C LEU A 79 -9.98 0.30 -4.77
N ARG A 80 -10.14 1.40 -4.03
CA ARG A 80 -10.98 2.53 -4.41
C ARG A 80 -10.13 3.78 -4.53
N HIS A 81 -10.06 4.34 -5.74
CA HIS A 81 -9.38 5.62 -5.92
C HIS A 81 -10.13 6.72 -5.16
N ILE A 82 -9.41 7.48 -4.34
CA ILE A 82 -9.93 8.69 -3.69
C ILE A 82 -9.21 9.94 -4.16
N LEU A 83 -9.85 11.09 -3.96
CA LEU A 83 -9.20 12.38 -4.21
C LEU A 83 -8.14 12.65 -3.15
N ARG A 84 -7.01 13.20 -3.58
CA ARG A 84 -5.89 13.57 -2.71
C ARG A 84 -6.28 14.47 -1.53
N GLU A 85 -7.24 15.35 -1.74
CA GLU A 85 -7.79 16.26 -0.71
C GLU A 85 -8.39 15.48 0.48
N VAL A 86 -8.91 14.28 0.23
CA VAL A 86 -9.48 13.39 1.26
C VAL A 86 -8.40 12.47 1.87
N ASN A 87 -7.26 12.31 1.19
CA ASN A 87 -6.11 11.50 1.61
C ASN A 87 -5.08 12.27 2.46
N ALA A 88 -5.44 13.45 2.98
CA ALA A 88 -4.51 14.37 3.63
C ALA A 88 -3.74 13.77 4.83
N LEU A 89 -4.34 12.81 5.55
CA LEU A 89 -3.67 12.12 6.65
C LEU A 89 -2.54 11.21 6.14
N ALA A 90 -2.78 10.44 5.07
CA ALA A 90 -1.75 9.57 4.50
C ALA A 90 -0.61 10.39 3.90
N ASP A 91 -0.91 11.49 3.21
CA ASP A 91 0.08 12.44 2.70
C ASP A 91 0.95 13.02 3.84
N SER A 92 0.31 13.41 4.95
CA SER A 92 1.02 13.92 6.13
C SER A 92 1.92 12.85 6.76
N LEU A 93 1.44 11.61 6.83
CA LEU A 93 2.21 10.47 7.34
C LEU A 93 3.39 10.11 6.42
N ALA A 94 3.20 10.16 5.10
CA ALA A 94 4.26 9.92 4.13
C ALA A 94 5.38 10.96 4.28
N ASN A 95 5.03 12.25 4.35
CA ASN A 95 5.99 13.33 4.58
C ASN A 95 6.71 13.17 5.92
N PHE A 96 5.97 12.89 7.00
CA PHE A 96 6.58 12.65 8.31
C PHE A 96 7.49 11.41 8.34
N GLY A 97 7.20 10.40 7.52
CA GLY A 97 7.98 9.18 7.40
C GLY A 97 9.34 9.37 6.73
N VAL A 98 9.53 10.40 5.90
CA VAL A 98 10.77 10.65 5.15
C VAL A 98 11.96 10.88 6.10
N ASP A 99 11.75 11.63 7.17
CA ASP A 99 12.80 12.01 8.12
C ASP A 99 13.08 10.95 9.20
N ARG A 100 12.39 9.81 9.14
CA ARG A 100 12.55 8.72 10.12
C ARG A 100 13.70 7.79 9.73
N GLU A 101 14.35 7.22 10.73
CA GLU A 101 15.32 6.14 10.53
C GLU A 101 14.65 4.76 10.43
N GLU A 102 13.50 4.60 11.09
CA GLU A 102 12.79 3.32 11.22
C GLU A 102 11.29 3.44 10.89
N MET A 103 10.73 2.29 10.48
CA MET A 103 9.30 2.14 10.23
C MET A 103 8.51 2.28 11.54
N PHE A 104 7.65 3.28 11.61
CA PHE A 104 6.63 3.38 12.63
C PHE A 104 5.43 2.51 12.26
N MET A 105 4.98 1.71 13.21
CA MET A 105 3.75 0.92 13.08
C MET A 105 2.95 1.02 14.37
N ALA A 106 1.70 1.42 14.23
CA ALA A 106 0.67 1.35 15.27
C ALA A 106 -0.44 0.42 14.77
N TRP A 107 -0.36 -0.84 15.20
CA TRP A 107 -1.35 -1.90 14.99
C TRP A 107 -1.97 -2.32 16.33
N TRP A 108 -3.21 -2.81 16.31
CA TRP A 108 -3.95 -3.29 17.49
C TRP A 108 -4.41 -4.73 17.29
#